data_AF-A0A258LC21-F1
#
_entry.id   AF-A0A258LC21-F1
#
_cell.length_a   1.000
_cell.length_b   1.000
_cell.length_c   1.000
_cell.angle_alpha   90.00
_cell.angle_beta   90.00
_cell.angle_gamma   90.00
#
_symmetry.space_group_name_H-M   'P 1'
#
loop_
_entity.id
_entity.type
_entity.pdbx_description
1 polymer ?
#
loop_
_entity_poly.entity_id
_entity_poly.type
_entity_poly.pdbx_seq_one_letter_code
_entity_poly.pdbx_strand_id
1 'polypeptide(L)'
;HTLAYALLLIVVISGFFGNYTYMIYPRMMSENMGEDSLDSLLLRIAEADKLARQIALVMPDAINNTVARACRETSIGLGLIEQLKGYQPNCPSAQAVDDLTELGKDLSPEQRKLYRELYTIMVRRLSLVKRARQDLMYRSRLGIWLYLHVPFAIALLVAMTAHIIAVFVYW
;
A
#
# COMPACT_ATOMS: atom_id res chain seq x y z
N HIS A 1 -8.56 20.53 -36.31
CA HIS A 1 -7.09 20.39 -36.12
C HIS A 1 -6.63 20.62 -34.67
N THR A 2 -7.09 21.65 -33.97
CA THR A 2 -6.68 21.96 -32.57
C THR A 2 -6.99 20.88 -31.55
N LEU A 3 -8.17 20.25 -31.62
CA LEU A 3 -8.62 19.23 -30.65
C LEU A 3 -7.82 17.93 -30.74
N ALA A 4 -7.46 17.50 -31.96
CA ALA A 4 -6.60 16.35 -32.20
C ALA A 4 -5.16 16.58 -31.70
N TYR A 5 -4.65 17.81 -31.86
CA TYR A 5 -3.32 18.18 -31.37
C TYR A 5 -3.26 18.22 -29.83
N ALA A 6 -4.32 18.72 -29.18
CA ALA A 6 -4.45 18.69 -27.73
C ALA A 6 -4.52 17.25 -27.17
N LEU A 7 -5.32 16.37 -27.80
CA LEU A 7 -5.37 14.94 -27.46
C LEU A 7 -4.01 14.26 -27.63
N LEU A 8 -3.31 14.53 -28.72
CA LEU A 8 -1.97 14.01 -28.98
C LEU A 8 -0.98 14.44 -27.90
N LEU A 9 -0.98 15.72 -27.52
CA LEU A 9 -0.13 16.24 -26.44
C LEU A 9 -0.42 15.55 -25.10
N ILE A 10 -1.70 15.37 -24.73
CA ILE A 10 -2.09 14.68 -23.49
C ILE A 10 -1.60 13.22 -23.50
N VAL A 11 -1.78 12.49 -24.61
CA VAL A 11 -1.33 11.10 -24.72
C VAL A 11 0.19 10.98 -24.66
N VAL A 12 0.92 11.87 -25.34
CA VAL A 12 2.39 11.88 -25.35
C VAL A 12 2.94 12.18 -23.96
N ILE A 13 2.43 13.21 -23.28
CA ILE A 13 2.83 13.55 -21.90
C ILE A 13 2.47 12.39 -20.95
N SER A 14 1.28 11.81 -21.08
CA SER A 14 0.83 10.66 -20.30
C SER A 14 1.71 9.41 -20.52
N GLY A 15 2.17 9.19 -21.76
CA GLY A 15 3.07 8.09 -22.13
C GLY A 15 4.48 8.27 -21.57
N PHE A 16 5.04 9.49 -21.61
CA PHE A 16 6.33 9.80 -20.98
C PHE A 16 6.29 9.62 -19.47
N PHE A 17 5.24 10.12 -18.81
CA PHE A 17 5.01 9.92 -17.37
C PHE A 17 4.85 8.43 -17.03
N GLY A 18 4.17 7.70 -17.90
CA GLY A 18 4.02 6.25 -17.82
C GLY A 18 5.33 5.50 -17.86
N ASN A 19 6.15 5.76 -18.88
CA ASN A 19 7.47 5.12 -19.03
C ASN A 19 8.38 5.43 -17.83
N TYR A 20 8.40 6.68 -17.35
CA TYR A 20 9.16 7.06 -16.17
C TYR A 20 8.69 6.31 -14.91
N THR A 21 7.37 6.20 -14.73
CA THR A 21 6.76 5.44 -13.62
C THR A 21 7.07 3.94 -13.75
N TYR A 22 7.01 3.38 -14.96
CA TYR A 22 7.25 1.96 -15.20
C TYR A 22 8.72 1.55 -15.00
N MET A 23 9.68 2.46 -15.11
CA MET A 23 11.09 2.15 -14.85
C MET A 23 11.47 2.20 -13.36
N ILE A 24 10.75 3.00 -12.56
CA ILE A 24 11.11 3.28 -11.17
C ILE A 24 10.34 2.39 -10.20
N TYR A 25 9.03 2.28 -10.37
CA TYR A 25 8.16 1.62 -9.40
C TYR A 25 8.34 0.09 -9.33
N PRO A 26 8.42 -0.69 -10.43
CA PRO A 26 8.62 -2.13 -10.34
C PRO A 26 10.03 -2.51 -9.85
N ARG A 27 11.04 -1.64 -10.03
CA ARG A 27 12.36 -1.83 -9.42
C ARG A 27 12.30 -1.73 -7.90
N MET A 28 11.63 -0.70 -7.36
CA MET A 28 11.41 -0.58 -5.91
C MET A 28 10.51 -1.69 -5.36
N MET A 29 9.53 -2.15 -6.14
CA MET A 29 8.67 -3.28 -5.77
C MET A 29 9.47 -4.58 -5.70
N SER A 30 10.27 -4.88 -6.73
CA SER A 30 11.13 -6.06 -6.81
C SER A 30 12.23 -6.06 -5.75
N GLU A 31 12.86 -4.91 -5.48
CA GLU A 31 13.95 -4.78 -4.52
C GLU A 31 13.45 -4.82 -3.06
N ASN A 32 12.22 -4.34 -2.80
CA ASN A 32 11.59 -4.40 -1.48
C ASN A 32 10.84 -5.72 -1.21
N MET A 33 10.48 -6.48 -2.26
CA MET A 33 9.80 -7.80 -2.16
C MET A 33 10.76 -8.99 -2.16
N GLY A 34 11.90 -8.95 -2.88
CA GLY A 34 12.77 -10.13 -2.98
C GLY A 34 12.00 -11.36 -3.50
N GLU A 35 11.95 -12.46 -2.72
CA GLU A 35 11.12 -13.66 -2.99
C GLU A 35 9.70 -13.60 -2.38
N ASP A 36 9.36 -12.59 -1.59
CA ASP A 36 8.10 -12.53 -0.82
C ASP A 36 6.98 -11.82 -1.59
N SER A 37 5.82 -12.47 -1.73
CA SER A 37 4.60 -11.88 -2.31
C SER A 37 3.81 -11.03 -1.30
N LEU A 38 2.91 -10.17 -1.79
CA LEU A 38 1.95 -9.44 -0.94
C LEU A 38 1.17 -10.42 -0.04
N ASP A 39 0.77 -11.57 -0.60
CA ASP A 39 0.08 -12.63 0.14
C ASP A 39 0.95 -13.24 1.24
N SER A 40 2.25 -13.45 0.98
CA SER A 40 3.23 -13.89 1.99
C SER A 40 3.33 -12.87 3.14
N LEU A 41 3.37 -11.57 2.82
CA LEU A 41 3.38 -10.51 3.84
C LEU A 41 2.09 -10.49 4.67
N LEU A 42 0.93 -10.64 4.04
CA LEU A 42 -0.35 -10.72 4.75
C LEU A 42 -0.43 -11.96 5.65
N LEU A 43 0.06 -13.11 5.17
CA LEU A 43 0.17 -14.33 5.97
C LEU A 43 1.06 -14.12 7.20
N ARG A 44 2.23 -13.50 7.03
CA ARG A 44 3.14 -13.18 8.15
C ARG A 44 2.52 -12.19 9.14
N ILE A 45 1.74 -11.22 8.66
CA ILE A 45 0.99 -10.31 9.53
C ILE A 45 -0.08 -11.09 10.32
N ALA A 46 -0.83 -11.97 9.67
CA ALA A 46 -1.86 -12.78 10.32
C ALA A 46 -1.27 -13.74 11.37
N GLU A 47 -0.12 -14.33 11.09
CA GLU A 47 0.62 -15.16 12.04
C GLU A 47 1.11 -14.35 13.25
N ALA A 48 1.70 -13.16 13.00
CA ALA A 48 2.11 -12.25 14.06
C ALA A 48 0.91 -11.79 14.92
N ASP A 49 -0.24 -11.54 14.30
CA ASP A 49 -1.48 -11.19 15.01
C ASP A 49 -1.98 -12.33 15.91
N LYS A 50 -1.88 -13.58 15.44
CA LYS A 50 -2.23 -14.75 16.24
C LYS A 50 -1.32 -14.90 17.46
N LEU A 51 0.00 -14.79 17.26
CA LEU A 51 0.99 -14.88 18.34
C LEU A 51 0.84 -13.73 19.36
N ALA A 52 0.67 -12.49 18.87
CA ALA A 52 0.47 -11.33 19.72
C ALA A 52 -0.79 -11.50 20.58
N ARG A 53 -1.89 -12.01 20.01
CA ARG A 53 -3.13 -12.26 20.74
C ARG A 53 -2.98 -13.36 21.79
N GLN A 54 -2.24 -14.42 21.49
CA GLN A 54 -1.98 -15.50 22.44
C GLN A 54 -1.20 -15.01 23.67
N ILE A 55 -0.18 -14.17 23.47
CA ILE A 55 0.60 -13.60 24.57
C ILE A 55 -0.22 -12.55 25.34
N ALA A 56 -1.01 -11.75 24.62
CA ALA A 56 -1.87 -10.72 25.20
C ALA A 56 -2.93 -11.26 26.17
N LEU A 57 -3.42 -12.49 25.97
CA LEU A 57 -4.38 -13.14 26.88
C LEU A 57 -3.84 -13.39 28.29
N VAL A 58 -2.51 -13.47 28.44
CA VAL A 58 -1.84 -13.72 29.73
C VAL A 58 -1.38 -12.40 30.38
N MET A 59 -1.55 -11.27 29.68
CA MET A 59 -1.17 -9.94 30.13
C MET A 59 -2.36 -9.19 30.74
N PRO A 60 -2.11 -8.11 31.51
CA PRO A 60 -3.17 -7.23 32.04
C PRO A 60 -4.13 -6.72 30.95
N ASP A 61 -5.39 -6.51 31.33
CA ASP A 61 -6.48 -6.10 30.41
C ASP A 61 -6.15 -4.85 29.58
N ALA A 62 -5.37 -3.91 30.13
CA ALA A 62 -4.91 -2.73 29.42
C ALA A 62 -4.07 -3.08 28.18
N ILE A 63 -3.12 -4.02 28.30
CA ILE A 63 -2.27 -4.49 27.20
C ILE A 63 -3.09 -5.31 26.22
N ASN A 64 -3.97 -6.18 26.71
CA ASN A 64 -4.82 -7.02 25.89
C ASN A 64 -5.76 -6.18 25.00
N ASN A 65 -6.40 -5.16 25.57
CA ASN A 65 -7.30 -4.27 24.84
C ASN A 65 -6.57 -3.45 23.77
N THR A 66 -5.35 -2.96 24.06
CA THR A 66 -4.52 -2.23 23.09
C THR A 66 -4.12 -3.11 21.91
N VAL A 67 -3.67 -4.35 22.16
CA VAL A 67 -3.33 -5.30 21.10
C VAL A 67 -4.57 -5.69 20.30
N ALA A 68 -5.68 -5.99 20.97
CA ALA A 68 -6.93 -6.37 20.31
C ALA A 68 -7.49 -5.24 19.43
N ARG A 69 -7.37 -3.98 19.88
CA ARG A 69 -7.71 -2.78 19.11
C ARG A 69 -6.82 -2.66 17.88
N ALA A 70 -5.51 -2.80 18.05
CA ALA A 70 -4.54 -2.78 16.95
C ALA A 70 -4.83 -3.86 15.89
N CYS A 71 -5.21 -5.07 16.29
CA CYS A 71 -5.58 -6.14 15.36
C CYS A 71 -6.87 -5.82 14.59
N ARG A 72 -7.90 -5.30 15.28
CA ARG A 72 -9.23 -5.04 14.67
C ARG A 72 -9.24 -3.81 13.77
N GLU A 73 -8.59 -2.73 14.18
CA GLU A 73 -8.66 -1.45 13.50
C GLU A 73 -7.61 -1.30 12.39
N THR A 74 -6.56 -2.13 12.40
CA THR A 74 -5.56 -2.13 11.32
C THR A 74 -6.15 -2.82 10.10
N SER A 75 -6.87 -2.03 9.31
CA SER A 75 -7.30 -2.40 7.97
C SER A 75 -6.17 -2.16 6.97
N ILE A 76 -5.97 -3.12 6.07
CA ILE A 76 -5.11 -3.00 4.90
C ILE A 76 -6.05 -3.02 3.69
N GLY A 77 -6.29 -1.86 3.08
CA GLY A 77 -6.85 -1.81 1.73
C GLY A 77 -8.35 -1.47 1.56
N LEU A 78 -9.06 -0.89 2.53
CA LEU A 78 -10.49 -0.55 2.34
C LEU A 78 -10.75 0.73 1.52
N GLY A 79 -9.82 1.67 1.40
CA GLY A 79 -10.04 2.93 0.67
C GLY A 79 -9.08 3.15 -0.51
N LEU A 80 -9.60 3.35 -1.72
CA LEU A 80 -8.80 3.69 -2.92
C LEU A 80 -7.87 4.90 -2.69
N ILE A 81 -8.37 5.93 -1.98
CA ILE A 81 -7.61 7.15 -1.66
C ILE A 81 -6.56 6.88 -0.57
N GLU A 82 -6.85 6.01 0.40
CA GLU A 82 -5.90 5.61 1.43
C GLU A 82 -4.77 4.75 0.86
N GLN A 83 -5.10 3.88 -0.10
CA GLN A 83 -4.11 3.10 -0.85
C GLN A 83 -3.19 4.02 -1.66
N LEU A 84 -3.75 5.03 -2.34
CA LEU A 84 -3.01 6.02 -3.13
C LEU A 84 -2.02 6.87 -2.31
N LYS A 85 -2.33 7.20 -1.05
CA LYS A 85 -1.45 7.98 -0.20
C LYS A 85 -0.27 7.18 0.35
N GLY A 86 -0.39 5.85 0.45
CA GLY A 86 0.61 4.95 1.07
C GLY A 86 0.91 5.23 2.55
N TYR A 87 0.23 6.20 3.14
CA TYR A 87 0.43 6.68 4.50
C TYR A 87 -0.92 6.95 5.15
N GLN A 88 -1.13 6.36 6.32
CA GLN A 88 -2.28 6.65 7.17
C GLN A 88 -1.77 7.38 8.41
N PRO A 89 -2.16 8.65 8.64
CA PRO A 89 -1.66 9.44 9.76
C PRO A 89 -2.01 8.82 11.14
N ASN A 90 -3.12 8.10 11.24
CA ASN A 90 -3.56 7.43 12.48
C ASN A 90 -3.51 5.91 12.32
N CYS A 91 -2.31 5.33 12.15
CA CYS A 91 -2.15 3.87 12.10
C CYS A 91 -2.43 3.26 13.49
N PRO A 92 -3.46 2.41 13.67
CA PRO A 92 -3.77 1.81 14.97
C PRO A 92 -2.65 0.91 15.49
N SER A 93 -1.90 0.28 14.57
CA SER A 93 -0.71 -0.51 14.91
C SER A 93 0.47 0.34 15.40
N ALA A 94 0.61 1.58 14.93
CA ALA A 94 1.66 2.48 15.41
C ALA A 94 1.30 3.01 16.80
N GLN A 95 0.05 3.47 16.97
CA GLN A 95 -0.49 3.88 18.27
C GLN A 95 -0.38 2.77 19.31
N ALA A 96 -0.66 1.52 18.93
CA ALA A 96 -0.50 0.40 19.86
C ALA A 96 0.94 0.16 20.33
N VAL A 97 1.95 0.40 19.48
CA VAL A 97 3.36 0.28 19.88
C VAL A 97 3.76 1.42 20.82
N ASP A 98 3.27 2.63 20.56
CA ASP A 98 3.48 3.79 21.43
C ASP A 98 2.79 3.59 22.80
N ASP A 99 1.52 3.20 22.80
CA ASP A 99 0.73 2.87 24.00
C ASP A 99 1.40 1.77 24.83
N LEU A 100 1.90 0.71 24.18
CA LEU A 100 2.61 -0.38 24.86
C LEU A 100 3.87 0.16 25.54
N THR A 101 4.65 1.03 24.89
CA THR A 101 5.88 1.61 25.46
C THR A 101 5.63 2.33 26.79
N GLU A 102 4.47 2.97 26.95
CA GLU A 102 4.08 3.61 28.21
C GLU A 102 3.57 2.60 29.24
N LEU A 103 2.74 1.63 28.83
CA LEU A 103 2.21 0.56 29.68
C LEU A 103 3.30 -0.40 30.20
N GLY A 104 4.46 -0.43 29.53
CA GLY A 104 5.63 -1.24 29.87
C GLY A 104 6.33 -0.88 31.19
N LYS A 105 6.04 0.28 31.77
CA LYS A 105 6.82 0.85 32.90
C LYS A 105 6.54 0.19 34.25
N ASP A 106 5.33 -0.31 34.46
CA ASP A 106 4.87 -0.80 35.78
C ASP A 106 4.75 -2.34 35.89
N LEU A 107 5.44 -3.09 35.01
CA LEU A 107 5.34 -4.56 35.00
C LEU A 107 6.29 -5.26 35.99
N SER A 108 5.75 -6.32 36.61
CA SER A 108 6.48 -7.30 37.42
C SER A 108 7.64 -7.94 36.64
N PRO A 109 8.77 -8.31 37.28
CA PRO A 109 9.92 -8.92 36.62
C PRO A 109 9.60 -10.18 35.80
N GLU A 110 8.63 -11.00 36.22
CA GLU A 110 8.19 -12.18 35.44
C GLU A 110 7.42 -11.79 34.18
N GLN A 111 6.52 -10.80 34.29
CA GLN A 111 5.72 -10.30 33.17
C GLN A 111 6.56 -9.51 32.17
N ARG A 112 7.68 -8.92 32.60
CA ARG A 112 8.58 -8.11 31.77
C ARG A 112 9.21 -8.91 30.62
N LYS A 113 9.42 -10.22 30.79
CA LYS A 113 9.96 -11.09 29.73
C LYS A 113 8.92 -11.30 28.62
N LEU A 114 7.71 -11.71 28.99
CA LEU A 114 6.57 -11.87 28.08
C LEU A 114 6.20 -10.55 27.37
N TYR A 115 6.19 -9.44 28.11
CA TYR A 115 5.94 -8.11 27.55
C TYR A 115 6.95 -7.74 26.47
N ARG A 116 8.25 -8.03 26.68
CA ARG A 116 9.31 -7.71 25.71
C ARG A 116 9.18 -8.54 24.44
N GLU A 117 8.77 -9.79 24.57
CA GLU A 117 8.46 -10.67 23.45
C GLU A 117 7.26 -10.16 22.64
N LEU A 118 6.16 -9.82 23.33
CA LEU A 118 4.98 -9.19 22.71
C LEU A 118 5.33 -7.89 21.98
N TYR A 119 6.09 -7.01 22.62
CA TYR A 119 6.53 -5.75 22.01
C TYR A 119 7.35 -6.00 20.74
N THR A 120 8.27 -6.95 20.77
CA THR A 120 9.08 -7.31 19.60
C THR A 120 8.23 -7.82 18.43
N ILE A 121 7.22 -8.65 18.73
CA ILE A 121 6.26 -9.15 17.73
C ILE A 121 5.44 -7.99 17.14
N MET A 122 4.95 -7.08 17.99
CA MET A 122 4.16 -5.92 17.55
C MET A 122 4.96 -4.94 16.69
N VAL A 123 6.22 -4.67 17.04
CA VAL A 123 7.12 -3.84 16.22
C VAL A 123 7.41 -4.52 14.88
N ARG A 124 7.64 -5.84 14.87
CA ARG A 124 7.82 -6.60 13.63
C ARG A 124 6.57 -6.51 12.75
N ARG A 125 5.39 -6.73 13.31
CA ARG A 125 4.10 -6.56 12.62
C ARG A 125 3.95 -5.18 12.01
N LEU A 126 4.25 -4.11 12.76
CA LEU A 126 4.17 -2.74 12.27
C LEU A 126 5.06 -2.53 11.03
N SER A 127 6.28 -3.07 11.03
CA SER A 127 7.17 -2.97 9.87
C SER A 127 6.64 -3.71 8.64
N LEU A 128 6.03 -4.90 8.83
CA LEU A 128 5.39 -5.65 7.75
C LEU A 128 4.18 -4.90 7.18
N VAL A 129 3.33 -4.33 8.05
CA VAL A 129 2.17 -3.52 7.63
C VAL A 129 2.60 -2.29 6.82
N LYS A 130 3.66 -1.60 7.25
CA LYS A 130 4.23 -0.46 6.51
C LYS A 130 4.70 -0.88 5.11
N ARG A 131 5.40 -2.01 5.00
CA ARG A 131 5.85 -2.55 3.71
C ARG A 131 4.68 -2.91 2.79
N ALA A 132 3.68 -3.61 3.31
CA ALA A 132 2.49 -3.99 2.55
C ALA A 132 1.72 -2.77 2.02
N ARG A 133 1.62 -1.69 2.81
CA ARG A 133 0.96 -0.43 2.39
C ARG A 133 1.72 0.30 1.29
N GLN A 134 3.04 0.33 1.39
CA GLN A 134 3.89 0.96 0.38
C GLN A 134 3.79 0.21 -0.96
N ASP A 135 3.74 -1.13 -0.93
CA ASP A 135 3.50 -1.95 -2.12
C ASP A 135 2.13 -1.67 -2.75
N LEU A 136 1.09 -1.65 -1.92
CA LEU A 136 -0.27 -1.36 -2.37
C LEU A 136 -0.37 0.04 -3.01
N MET A 137 0.33 1.04 -2.47
CA MET A 137 0.40 2.38 -3.07
C MET A 137 0.98 2.36 -4.48
N TYR A 138 2.07 1.62 -4.68
CA TYR A 138 2.70 1.50 -5.99
C TYR A 138 1.78 0.81 -6.99
N ARG A 139 1.13 -0.29 -6.58
CA ARG A 139 0.15 -1.01 -7.41
C ARG A 139 -1.05 -0.14 -7.76
N SER A 140 -1.63 0.57 -6.81
CA SER A 140 -2.82 1.40 -7.04
C SER A 140 -2.51 2.60 -7.94
N ARG A 141 -1.32 3.22 -7.81
CA ARG A 141 -0.89 4.31 -8.71
C ARG A 141 -0.71 3.84 -10.15
N LEU A 142 -0.08 2.67 -10.32
CA LEU A 142 0.09 2.03 -11.64
C LEU A 142 -1.26 1.65 -12.25
N GLY A 143 -2.17 1.07 -11.47
CA GLY A 143 -3.51 0.69 -11.91
C GLY A 143 -4.32 1.88 -12.41
N ILE A 144 -4.30 3.00 -11.68
CA ILE A 144 -4.99 4.24 -12.09
C ILE A 144 -4.38 4.82 -13.37
N TRP A 145 -3.06 4.83 -13.47
CA TRP A 145 -2.37 5.28 -14.69
C TRP A 145 -2.76 4.43 -15.90
N LEU A 146 -2.74 3.09 -15.76
CA LEU A 146 -3.09 2.18 -16.84
C LEU A 146 -4.56 2.35 -17.27
N TYR A 147 -5.46 2.51 -16.29
CA TYR A 147 -6.89 2.73 -16.54
C TYR A 147 -7.17 4.02 -17.32
N LEU A 148 -6.44 5.11 -17.03
CA LEU A 148 -6.61 6.37 -17.75
C LEU A 148 -5.88 6.36 -19.11
N HIS A 149 -4.64 5.88 -19.16
CA HIS A 149 -3.80 5.96 -20.36
C HIS A 149 -4.31 5.10 -21.51
N VAL A 150 -4.73 3.86 -21.24
CA VAL A 150 -5.13 2.89 -22.28
C VAL A 150 -6.30 3.39 -23.13
N PRO A 151 -7.42 3.89 -22.55
CA PRO A 151 -8.51 4.47 -23.35
C PRO A 151 -8.08 5.66 -24.20
N PHE A 152 -7.23 6.56 -23.68
CA PHE A 152 -6.75 7.71 -24.44
C PHE A 152 -5.84 7.30 -25.61
N ALA A 153 -5.00 6.29 -25.42
CA ALA A 153 -4.16 5.74 -26.49
C ALA A 153 -5.02 5.13 -27.62
N ILE A 154 -6.06 4.38 -27.26
CA ILE A 154 -7.01 3.81 -28.24
C ILE A 154 -7.76 4.93 -28.97
N ALA A 155 -8.27 5.93 -28.24
CA ALA A 155 -8.97 7.06 -28.83
C ALA A 155 -8.09 7.85 -29.82
N LEU A 156 -6.81 8.06 -29.49
CA LEU A 156 -5.86 8.72 -30.38
C LEU A 156 -5.60 7.92 -31.65
N LEU A 157 -5.41 6.60 -31.55
CA LEU A 157 -5.24 5.73 -32.70
C LEU A 157 -6.44 5.83 -33.65
N VAL A 158 -7.65 5.72 -33.11
CA VAL A 158 -8.90 5.85 -33.90
C VAL A 158 -8.99 7.23 -34.55
N ALA A 159 -8.72 8.31 -33.81
CA ALA A 159 -8.77 9.67 -34.32
C ALA A 159 -7.75 9.91 -35.45
N MET A 160 -6.54 9.37 -35.32
CA MET A 160 -5.49 9.49 -36.34
C MET A 160 -5.85 8.71 -37.60
N THR A 161 -6.36 7.48 -37.47
CA THR A 161 -6.85 6.70 -38.62
C THR A 161 -7.99 7.39 -39.33
N ALA A 162 -8.99 7.90 -38.59
CA ALA A 162 -10.11 8.65 -39.15
C ALA A 162 -9.64 9.92 -39.88
N HIS A 163 -8.65 10.63 -39.33
CA HIS A 163 -8.06 11.80 -39.96
C HIS A 163 -7.39 11.46 -41.30
N ILE A 164 -6.61 10.39 -41.35
CA ILE A 164 -5.96 9.93 -42.59
C ILE A 164 -7.00 9.61 -43.65
N ILE A 165 -8.02 8.80 -43.32
CA ILE A 165 -9.09 8.45 -44.26
C ILE A 165 -9.82 9.70 -44.75
N ALA A 166 -10.15 10.63 -43.86
CA ALA A 166 -10.83 11.87 -44.23
C ALA A 166 -10.01 12.69 -45.24
N VAL A 167 -8.69 12.81 -45.04
CA VAL A 167 -7.83 13.53 -45.99
C VAL A 167 -7.79 12.82 -47.34
N PHE A 168 -7.70 11.49 -47.38
CA PHE A 168 -7.67 10.72 -48.64
C PHE A 168 -9.01 10.66 -49.39
N VAL A 169 -10.15 10.87 -48.70
CA VAL A 169 -11.48 10.84 -49.33
C VAL A 169 -11.94 12.22 -49.77
N TYR A 170 -11.57 13.28 -49.03
CA TYR A 170 -11.95 14.66 -49.35
C TYR A 170 -10.94 15.42 -50.21
N TRP A 171 -9.80 14.81 -50.54
CA TRP A 171 -8.80 15.31 -51.49
C TRP A 171 -8.56 14.27 -52.58
#